data_AF-A0A381UXU2-F1
#
_entry.id   AF-A0A381UXU2-F1
#
_cell.length_a   1.000
_cell.length_b   1.000
_cell.length_c   1.000
_cell.angle_alpha   90.00
_cell.angle_beta   90.00
_cell.angle_gamma   90.00
#
_symmetry.space_group_name_H-M   'P 1'
#
loop_
_entity.id
_entity.type
_entity.pdbx_description
1 polymer ?
#
loop_
_entity_poly.entity_id
_entity_poly.type
_entity_poly.pdbx_seq_one_letter_code
_entity_poly.pdbx_strand_id
1 'polypeptide(L)'
;MLVIGITSRALFDLDDSHKIFEDQGLEAYREYQISNENKTLNPGQAFPLVTKLLDLNKELKGEKSVEVVLLSRNSADTGLRIFNSIEHHNLDIKRAAFCGGSSPHTYAKSFGAHLFLSTEFSDCKLALKSGVAAARIIPTGVAKTRDSQLKVAFDGDAVIFSEESQEIYDSQGLDAFDKNEKNLANKPLSGGPFKPFLSELHRLQNLFPQSECPIRIALVTARSAPSHERVIRTLREWKVRID
;
A
#
# COMPACT_ATOMS: atom_id res chain seq x y z
N MET A 1 9.60 -11.26 -0.38
CA MET A 1 9.04 -10.83 0.92
C MET A 1 8.29 -9.55 0.64
N LEU A 2 7.02 -9.47 1.00
CA LEU A 2 6.21 -8.27 0.79
C LEU A 2 6.63 -7.21 1.80
N VAL A 3 6.96 -6.00 1.34
CA VAL A 3 7.36 -4.87 2.19
C VAL A 3 6.39 -3.72 2.01
N ILE A 4 5.80 -3.25 3.10
CA ILE A 4 4.84 -2.14 3.12
C ILE A 4 5.47 -0.98 3.90
N GLY A 5 5.64 0.16 3.24
CA GLY A 5 6.01 1.40 3.91
C GLY A 5 4.74 2.12 4.36
N ILE A 6 4.65 2.55 5.62
CA ILE A 6 3.48 3.25 6.14
C ILE A 6 3.85 4.48 6.96
N THR A 7 3.12 5.56 6.78
CA THR A 7 3.30 6.78 7.59
C THR A 7 2.66 6.65 8.98
N SER A 8 3.22 7.34 9.97
CA SER A 8 2.71 7.30 11.35
C SER A 8 1.24 7.73 11.46
N ARG A 9 0.82 8.76 10.70
CA ARG A 9 -0.58 9.23 10.68
C ARG A 9 -1.55 8.28 9.96
N ALA A 10 -1.04 7.43 9.07
CA ALA A 10 -1.87 6.38 8.49
C ALA A 10 -2.06 5.22 9.48
N LEU A 11 -1.01 4.87 10.23
CA LEU A 11 -1.03 3.77 11.19
C LEU A 11 -1.79 4.12 12.48
N PHE A 12 -1.61 5.32 13.01
CA PHE A 12 -2.20 5.77 14.27
C PHE A 12 -2.94 7.08 14.09
N ASP A 13 -3.97 7.28 14.92
CA ASP A 13 -4.63 8.56 15.07
C ASP A 13 -3.68 9.55 15.77
N LEU A 14 -3.33 10.59 15.04
CA LEU A 14 -2.41 11.66 15.45
C LEU A 14 -3.03 13.03 15.16
N ASP A 15 -4.35 13.11 14.99
CA ASP A 15 -5.00 14.35 14.54
C ASP A 15 -4.88 15.47 15.59
N ASP A 16 -5.01 15.15 16.88
CA ASP A 16 -4.77 16.12 17.96
C ASP A 16 -3.32 16.64 17.95
N SER A 17 -2.35 15.73 17.84
CA SER A 17 -0.93 16.11 17.78
C SER A 17 -0.66 16.96 16.52
N HIS A 18 -1.25 16.59 15.39
CA HIS A 18 -1.08 17.31 14.14
C HIS A 18 -1.69 18.71 14.21
N LYS A 19 -2.86 18.86 14.83
CA LYS A 19 -3.47 20.16 15.07
C LYS A 19 -2.59 21.07 15.92
N ILE A 20 -1.96 20.53 16.97
CA ILE A 20 -0.98 21.29 17.77
C ILE A 20 0.19 21.76 16.90
N PHE A 21 0.69 20.92 15.99
CA PHE A 21 1.74 21.32 15.05
C PHE A 21 1.28 22.45 14.12
N GLU A 22 0.08 22.35 13.56
CA GLU A 22 -0.48 23.37 12.66
C GLU A 22 -0.74 24.71 13.38
N ASP A 23 -1.32 24.65 14.59
CA ASP A 23 -1.74 25.84 15.35
C ASP A 23 -0.59 26.50 16.13
N GLN A 24 0.37 25.71 16.66
CA GLN A 24 1.36 26.16 17.65
C GLN A 24 2.82 25.86 17.23
N GLY A 25 3.04 25.14 16.14
CA GLY A 25 4.36 24.86 15.58
C GLY A 25 5.10 23.66 16.20
N LEU A 26 6.35 23.49 15.77
CA LEU A 26 7.14 22.28 15.99
C LEU A 26 7.52 22.04 17.46
N GLU A 27 7.84 23.09 18.23
CA GLU A 27 8.27 22.92 19.62
C GLU A 27 7.11 22.49 20.52
N ALA A 28 5.94 23.13 20.39
CA ALA A 28 4.72 22.73 21.11
C ALA A 28 4.31 21.28 20.78
N TYR A 29 4.44 20.90 19.49
CA TYR A 29 4.25 19.52 19.06
C TYR A 29 5.22 18.54 19.74
N ARG A 30 6.51 18.90 19.82
CA ARG A 30 7.54 18.06 20.46
C ARG A 30 7.23 17.86 21.94
N GLU A 31 6.99 18.94 22.68
CA GLU A 31 6.62 18.88 24.10
C GLU A 31 5.36 18.04 24.33
N TYR A 32 4.35 18.19 23.47
CA TYR A 32 3.14 17.38 23.53
C TYR A 32 3.45 15.89 23.32
N GLN A 33 4.27 15.53 22.33
CA GLN A 33 4.60 14.13 22.08
C GLN A 33 5.42 13.50 23.21
N ILE A 34 6.37 14.24 23.80
CA ILE A 34 7.20 13.78 24.92
C ILE A 34 6.34 13.62 26.18
N SER A 35 5.55 14.63 26.55
CA SER A 35 4.67 14.57 27.73
C SER A 35 3.59 13.48 27.65
N ASN A 36 3.27 13.01 26.44
CA ASN A 36 2.31 11.94 26.19
C ASN A 36 2.99 10.66 25.68
N GLU A 37 4.31 10.49 25.84
CA GLU A 37 5.06 9.36 25.25
C GLU A 37 4.51 7.98 25.66
N ASN A 38 3.99 7.87 26.88
CA ASN A 38 3.44 6.64 27.45
C ASN A 38 1.92 6.52 27.27
N LYS A 39 1.28 7.51 26.63
CA LYS A 39 -0.14 7.43 26.25
C LYS A 39 -0.26 6.81 24.87
N THR A 40 -0.68 5.55 24.86
CA THR A 40 -0.97 4.77 23.66
C THR A 40 -1.86 5.56 22.69
N LEU A 41 -1.46 5.59 21.43
CA LEU A 41 -2.23 6.16 20.33
C LEU A 41 -3.37 5.23 19.92
N ASN A 42 -4.50 5.84 19.54
CA ASN A 42 -5.61 5.08 18.98
C ASN A 42 -5.26 4.55 17.57
N PRO A 43 -5.82 3.41 17.16
CA PRO A 43 -5.69 2.91 15.79
C PRO A 43 -6.08 3.95 14.74
N GLY A 44 -5.20 4.16 13.76
CA GLY A 44 -5.45 5.01 12.61
C GLY A 44 -6.22 4.29 11.51
N GLN A 45 -6.44 4.98 10.40
CA GLN A 45 -7.26 4.52 9.28
C GLN A 45 -6.71 3.25 8.59
N ALA A 46 -5.38 3.11 8.50
CA ALA A 46 -4.75 1.94 7.89
C ALA A 46 -4.42 0.84 8.90
N PHE A 47 -4.71 1.02 10.19
CA PHE A 47 -4.42 0.04 11.22
C PHE A 47 -5.05 -1.33 10.92
N PRO A 48 -6.34 -1.45 10.54
CA PRO A 48 -6.93 -2.76 10.23
C PRO A 48 -6.24 -3.47 9.06
N LEU A 49 -5.81 -2.72 8.04
CA LEU A 49 -5.07 -3.26 6.90
C LEU A 49 -3.69 -3.78 7.33
N VAL A 50 -2.97 -3.01 8.15
CA VAL A 50 -1.65 -3.40 8.67
C VAL A 50 -1.76 -4.63 9.56
N THR A 51 -2.76 -4.71 10.44
CA THR A 51 -3.00 -5.89 11.28
C THR A 51 -3.22 -7.13 10.42
N LYS A 52 -4.10 -7.08 9.42
CA LYS A 52 -4.33 -8.19 8.48
C LYS A 52 -3.05 -8.64 7.77
N LEU A 53 -2.26 -7.68 7.28
CA LEU A 53 -1.00 -7.96 6.60
C LEU A 53 0.02 -8.66 7.51
N LEU A 54 0.15 -8.20 8.75
CA LEU A 54 1.07 -8.81 9.72
C LEU A 54 0.57 -10.16 10.23
N ASP A 55 -0.74 -10.35 10.34
CA ASP A 55 -1.35 -11.62 10.76
C ASP A 55 -1.09 -12.76 9.76
N LEU A 56 -0.87 -12.46 8.47
CA LEU A 56 -0.43 -13.45 7.48
C LEU A 56 0.84 -14.20 7.91
N ASN A 57 1.77 -13.53 8.58
CA ASN A 57 2.99 -14.18 9.09
C ASN A 57 2.68 -15.19 10.20
N LYS A 58 1.63 -14.95 11.00
CA LYS A 58 1.22 -15.86 12.08
C LYS A 58 0.63 -17.14 11.49
N GLU A 59 -0.18 -17.01 10.45
CA GLU A 59 -0.76 -18.15 9.73
C GLU A 59 0.29 -18.98 8.99
N LEU A 60 1.37 -18.34 8.51
CA LEU A 60 2.55 -19.00 7.92
C LEU A 60 3.55 -19.52 8.97
N LYS A 61 3.08 -19.83 10.19
CA LYS A 61 3.90 -20.38 11.29
C LYS A 61 5.16 -19.57 11.62
N GLY A 62 5.11 -18.25 11.44
CA GLY A 62 6.20 -17.33 11.75
C GLY A 62 7.23 -17.14 10.63
N GLU A 63 7.02 -17.71 9.44
CA GLU A 63 7.79 -17.31 8.26
C GLU A 63 7.51 -15.84 7.95
N LYS A 64 8.52 -14.98 8.11
CA LYS A 64 8.42 -13.55 7.83
C LYS A 64 8.30 -13.30 6.34
N SER A 65 7.08 -13.39 5.85
CA SER A 65 6.73 -13.22 4.44
C SER A 65 6.21 -11.82 4.14
N VAL A 66 5.72 -11.10 5.17
CA VAL A 66 5.27 -9.71 5.14
C VAL A 66 6.08 -8.90 6.15
N GLU A 67 6.48 -7.70 5.76
CA GLU A 67 7.12 -6.73 6.63
C GLU A 67 6.46 -5.37 6.48
N VAL A 68 6.23 -4.70 7.61
CA VAL A 68 5.75 -3.32 7.65
C VAL A 68 6.86 -2.45 8.22
N VAL A 69 7.17 -1.36 7.52
CA VAL A 69 8.20 -0.38 7.87
C VAL A 69 7.53 0.96 8.15
N LEU A 70 7.78 1.51 9.35
CA LEU A 70 7.25 2.81 9.73
C LEU A 70 8.09 3.94 9.13
N LEU A 71 7.49 4.81 8.33
CA LEU A 71 8.16 5.97 7.75
C LEU A 71 7.55 7.26 8.31
N SER A 72 8.22 7.86 9.28
CA SER A 72 7.68 9.01 10.01
C SER A 72 8.32 10.32 9.60
N ARG A 73 7.50 11.37 9.53
CA ARG A 73 7.97 12.76 9.50
C ARG A 73 8.52 13.22 10.86
N ASN A 74 8.22 12.49 11.93
CA ASN A 74 8.69 12.86 13.26
C ASN A 74 10.21 12.79 13.37
N SER A 75 10.75 13.44 14.41
CA SER A 75 12.09 13.17 14.88
C SER A 75 12.13 11.80 15.60
N ALA A 76 13.32 11.22 15.73
CA ALA A 76 13.49 10.01 16.53
C ALA A 76 13.04 10.22 17.99
N ASP A 77 13.32 11.41 18.53
CA ASP A 77 12.95 11.84 19.88
C ASP A 77 11.42 11.80 20.12
N THR A 78 10.62 12.32 19.18
CA THR A 78 9.15 12.25 19.23
C THR A 78 8.58 10.92 18.71
N GLY A 79 9.46 10.00 18.30
CA GLY A 79 9.12 8.69 17.75
C GLY A 79 8.78 7.65 18.81
N LEU A 80 9.23 7.84 20.05
CA LEU A 80 9.02 6.88 21.14
C LEU A 80 7.53 6.59 21.39
N ARG A 81 6.67 7.61 21.39
CA ARG A 81 5.22 7.42 21.54
C ARG A 81 4.64 6.47 20.49
N ILE A 82 5.13 6.54 19.26
CA ILE A 82 4.68 5.67 18.18
C ILE A 82 5.15 4.24 18.43
N PHE A 83 6.40 4.04 18.86
CA PHE A 83 6.91 2.71 19.20
C PHE A 83 6.21 2.08 20.41
N ASN A 84 5.98 2.86 21.48
CA ASN A 84 5.20 2.42 22.63
C ASN A 84 3.79 1.98 22.22
N SER A 85 3.19 2.69 21.25
CA SER A 85 1.90 2.32 20.68
C SER A 85 1.98 1.04 19.82
N ILE A 86 3.03 0.88 19.00
CA ILE A 86 3.30 -0.34 18.21
C ILE A 86 3.40 -1.56 19.14
N GLU A 87 4.15 -1.42 20.24
CA GLU A 87 4.33 -2.47 21.25
C GLU A 87 3.02 -2.79 21.97
N HIS A 88 2.33 -1.76 22.47
CA HIS A 88 1.03 -1.92 23.14
C HIS A 88 0.01 -2.67 22.26
N HIS A 89 -0.01 -2.35 20.97
CA HIS A 89 -0.91 -2.97 19.99
C HIS A 89 -0.39 -4.30 19.40
N ASN A 90 0.76 -4.81 19.88
CA ASN A 90 1.38 -6.06 19.43
C ASN A 90 1.62 -6.15 17.91
N LEU A 91 2.04 -5.04 17.28
CA LEU A 91 2.40 -5.03 15.87
C LEU A 91 3.89 -5.41 15.69
N ASP A 92 4.21 -6.43 14.89
CA ASP A 92 5.60 -6.84 14.57
C ASP A 92 6.27 -5.86 13.58
N ILE A 93 6.42 -4.60 13.99
CA ILE A 93 7.07 -3.53 13.22
C ILE A 93 8.41 -3.22 13.88
N LYS A 94 9.50 -3.65 13.22
CA LYS A 94 10.87 -3.55 13.76
C LYS A 94 11.74 -2.51 13.09
N ARG A 95 11.38 -2.08 11.88
CA ARG A 95 12.12 -1.07 11.12
C ARG A 95 11.33 0.22 11.05
N ALA A 96 12.03 1.34 11.24
CA ALA A 96 11.48 2.65 11.06
C ALA A 96 12.53 3.62 10.50
N ALA A 97 12.06 4.69 9.84
CA ALA A 97 12.85 5.88 9.56
C ALA A 97 12.12 7.13 10.03
N PHE A 98 12.88 8.04 10.63
CA PHE A 98 12.42 9.31 11.17
C PHE A 98 13.09 10.43 10.38
N CYS A 99 12.28 11.25 9.71
CA CYS A 99 12.76 12.20 8.70
C CYS A 99 12.86 13.64 9.23
N GLY A 100 12.52 13.88 10.50
CA GLY A 100 12.70 15.19 11.14
C GLY A 100 11.99 16.37 10.42
N GLY A 101 10.82 16.11 9.84
CA GLY A 101 9.98 17.06 9.10
C GLY A 101 9.97 16.82 7.59
N SER A 102 11.00 16.17 7.05
CA SER A 102 11.09 15.86 5.62
C SER A 102 10.08 14.78 5.21
N SER A 103 9.70 14.76 3.94
CA SER A 103 8.77 13.75 3.44
C SER A 103 9.38 12.34 3.51
N PRO A 104 8.64 11.34 4.03
CA PRO A 104 9.14 9.97 4.21
C PRO A 104 9.29 9.16 2.91
N HIS A 105 8.76 9.64 1.79
CA HIS A 105 8.70 8.88 0.53
C HIS A 105 10.08 8.41 0.03
N THR A 106 11.13 9.20 0.26
CA THR A 106 12.51 8.89 -0.19
C THR A 106 12.99 7.57 0.41
N TYR A 107 12.59 7.27 1.64
CA TYR A 107 12.99 6.05 2.33
C TYR A 107 12.19 4.83 1.86
N ALA A 108 10.97 5.00 1.35
CA ALA A 108 10.15 3.88 0.88
C ALA A 108 10.90 3.05 -0.17
N LYS A 109 11.58 3.71 -1.12
CA LYS A 109 12.41 3.05 -2.12
C LYS A 109 13.62 2.34 -1.51
N SER A 110 14.35 3.03 -0.62
CA SER A 110 15.54 2.49 0.04
C SER A 110 15.24 1.27 0.91
N PHE A 111 14.04 1.20 1.49
CA PHE A 111 13.57 0.04 2.25
C PHE A 111 13.03 -1.10 1.39
N GLY A 112 12.97 -0.92 0.06
CA GLY A 112 12.41 -1.90 -0.86
C GLY A 112 10.90 -2.05 -0.73
N ALA A 113 10.18 -0.97 -0.37
CA ALA A 113 8.73 -1.00 -0.24
C ALA A 113 8.08 -1.34 -1.59
N HIS A 114 7.21 -2.34 -1.56
CA HIS A 114 6.38 -2.70 -2.71
C HIS A 114 5.14 -1.83 -2.77
N LEU A 115 4.66 -1.32 -1.62
CA LEU A 115 3.56 -0.37 -1.52
C LEU A 115 3.84 0.63 -0.39
N PHE A 116 3.63 1.91 -0.67
CA PHE A 116 3.69 3.00 0.29
C PHE A 116 2.29 3.54 0.63
N LEU A 117 1.95 3.57 1.92
CA LEU A 117 0.64 3.99 2.44
C LEU A 117 0.75 5.30 3.21
N SER A 118 -0.03 6.30 2.80
CA SER A 118 -0.09 7.60 3.47
C SER A 118 -1.50 8.18 3.44
N THR A 119 -1.84 8.99 4.44
CA THR A 119 -3.04 9.85 4.39
C THR A 119 -2.80 11.10 3.54
N GLU A 120 -1.53 11.48 3.35
CA GLU A 120 -1.11 12.68 2.63
C GLU A 120 -0.94 12.42 1.13
N PHE A 121 -1.72 13.14 0.31
CA PHE A 121 -1.68 13.02 -1.15
C PHE A 121 -0.30 13.37 -1.72
N SER A 122 0.37 14.38 -1.16
CA SER A 122 1.70 14.82 -1.60
C SER A 122 2.75 13.71 -1.46
N ASP A 123 2.70 12.93 -0.38
CA ASP A 123 3.62 11.82 -0.16
C ASP A 123 3.40 10.69 -1.16
N CYS A 124 2.13 10.34 -1.43
CA CYS A 124 1.82 9.34 -2.45
C CYS A 124 2.31 9.77 -3.84
N LYS A 125 2.10 11.04 -4.21
CA LYS A 125 2.56 11.57 -5.50
C LYS A 125 4.08 11.51 -5.64
N LEU A 126 4.82 11.85 -4.58
CA LEU A 126 6.29 11.80 -4.59
C LEU A 126 6.82 10.37 -4.63
N ALA A 127 6.19 9.43 -3.92
CA ALA A 127 6.52 8.01 -3.97
C ALA A 127 6.34 7.43 -5.39
N LEU A 128 5.20 7.72 -6.03
CA LEU A 128 4.93 7.29 -7.42
C LEU A 128 5.98 7.84 -8.39
N LYS A 129 6.32 9.13 -8.30
CA LYS A 129 7.41 9.75 -9.10
C LYS A 129 8.78 9.09 -8.87
N SER A 130 8.98 8.49 -7.71
CA SER A 130 10.23 7.80 -7.36
C SER A 130 10.26 6.33 -7.82
N GLY A 131 9.17 5.84 -8.43
CA GLY A 131 9.01 4.47 -8.92
C GLY A 131 8.50 3.50 -7.84
N VAL A 132 7.91 3.99 -6.76
CA VAL A 132 7.32 3.17 -5.69
C VAL A 132 5.80 3.27 -5.79
N ALA A 133 5.10 2.14 -5.89
CA ALA A 133 3.64 2.14 -5.82
C ALA A 133 3.17 2.78 -4.50
N ALA A 134 2.18 3.65 -4.59
CA ALA A 134 1.66 4.33 -3.40
C ALA A 134 0.14 4.46 -3.46
N ALA A 135 -0.49 4.29 -2.31
CA ALA A 135 -1.93 4.45 -2.14
C ALA A 135 -2.24 5.44 -1.02
N ARG A 136 -3.16 6.36 -1.32
CA ARG A 136 -3.68 7.28 -0.32
C ARG A 136 -4.77 6.59 0.50
N ILE A 137 -4.62 6.63 1.81
CA ILE A 137 -5.64 6.19 2.75
C ILE A 137 -6.67 7.30 2.86
N ILE A 138 -7.89 7.03 2.39
CA ILE A 138 -9.00 7.97 2.48
C ILE A 138 -9.62 7.84 3.88
N PRO A 139 -9.73 8.93 4.66
CA PRO A 139 -10.43 8.91 5.91
C PRO A 139 -11.89 8.49 5.68
N THR A 140 -12.26 7.34 6.21
CA THR A 140 -13.64 6.86 6.20
C THR A 140 -14.00 6.49 7.64
N GLY A 141 -15.29 6.47 7.99
CA GLY A 141 -15.68 5.94 9.29
C GLY A 141 -15.11 4.53 9.44
N VAL A 142 -14.40 4.23 10.54
CA VAL A 142 -13.71 2.95 10.74
C VAL A 142 -14.72 1.82 10.50
N ALA A 143 -14.58 1.15 9.35
CA ALA A 143 -15.45 0.05 9.02
C ALA A 143 -15.17 -1.08 10.03
N LYS A 144 -16.14 -1.42 10.86
CA LYS A 144 -16.08 -2.56 11.80
C LYS A 144 -16.19 -3.88 11.03
N THR A 145 -15.34 -4.11 10.03
CA THR A 145 -15.31 -5.40 9.34
C THR A 145 -14.48 -6.37 10.18
N ARG A 146 -15.14 -7.39 10.74
CA ARG A 146 -14.50 -8.48 11.50
C ARG A 146 -13.81 -9.53 10.62
N ASP A 147 -13.83 -9.32 9.31
CA ASP A 147 -13.26 -10.27 8.35
C ASP A 147 -11.73 -10.24 8.43
N SER A 148 -11.10 -11.38 8.65
CA SER A 148 -9.64 -11.55 8.66
C SER A 148 -9.04 -11.55 7.25
N GLN A 149 -9.84 -11.74 6.20
CA GLN A 149 -9.33 -11.79 4.83
C GLN A 149 -8.80 -10.44 4.36
N LEU A 150 -7.65 -10.49 3.70
CA LEU A 150 -7.09 -9.39 2.91
C LEU A 150 -7.69 -9.43 1.51
N LYS A 151 -8.57 -8.48 1.20
CA LYS A 151 -9.21 -8.33 -0.11
C LYS A 151 -8.60 -7.13 -0.81
N VAL A 152 -8.03 -7.36 -2.00
CA VAL A 152 -7.40 -6.33 -2.81
C VAL A 152 -8.04 -6.34 -4.19
N ALA A 153 -8.63 -5.22 -4.59
CA ALA A 153 -9.11 -5.02 -5.95
C ALA A 153 -8.16 -4.06 -6.67
N PHE A 154 -7.67 -4.46 -7.83
CA PHE A 154 -6.81 -3.65 -8.67
C PHE A 154 -7.57 -3.09 -9.85
N ASP A 155 -7.38 -1.80 -10.14
CA ASP A 155 -7.68 -1.26 -11.46
C ASP A 155 -6.59 -1.75 -12.44
N GLY A 156 -6.99 -2.54 -13.42
CA GLY A 156 -6.08 -3.08 -14.42
C GLY A 156 -5.48 -1.97 -15.28
N ASP A 157 -6.31 -1.04 -15.72
CA ASP A 157 -5.97 -0.09 -16.77
C ASP A 157 -5.13 1.07 -16.26
N ALA A 158 -5.42 1.55 -15.04
CA ALA A 158 -4.72 2.70 -14.48
C ALA A 158 -3.53 2.33 -13.56
N VAL A 159 -3.45 1.08 -13.08
CA VAL A 159 -2.55 0.74 -11.97
C VAL A 159 -1.63 -0.45 -12.28
N ILE A 160 -2.17 -1.54 -12.83
CA ILE A 160 -1.42 -2.78 -13.05
C ILE A 160 -0.73 -2.83 -14.41
N PHE A 161 -1.40 -2.39 -15.47
CA PHE A 161 -0.84 -2.31 -16.81
C PHE A 161 -0.21 -0.93 -17.02
N SER A 162 0.76 -0.86 -17.92
CA SER A 162 1.35 0.40 -18.37
C SER A 162 0.33 1.27 -19.10
N GLU A 163 0.59 2.59 -19.11
CA GLU A 163 -0.24 3.61 -19.78
C GLU A 163 -0.27 3.48 -21.32
N GLU A 164 0.56 2.61 -21.93
CA GLU A 164 0.65 2.40 -23.40
C GLU A 164 -0.70 2.29 -24.12
N SER A 165 -1.65 1.53 -23.56
CA SER A 165 -2.98 1.39 -24.18
C SER A 165 -3.89 2.59 -23.87
N GLN A 166 -3.71 3.25 -22.73
CA GLN A 166 -4.48 4.45 -22.35
C GLN A 166 -4.13 5.64 -23.26
N GLU A 167 -2.86 5.82 -23.59
CA GLU A 167 -2.40 6.86 -24.53
C GLU A 167 -3.07 6.73 -25.91
N ILE A 168 -3.30 5.50 -26.39
CA ILE A 168 -4.00 5.24 -27.66
C ILE A 168 -5.47 5.62 -27.55
N TYR A 169 -6.13 5.26 -26.44
CA TYR A 169 -7.52 5.64 -26.20
C TYR A 169 -7.68 7.17 -26.13
N ASP A 170 -6.82 7.85 -25.38
CA ASP A 170 -6.87 9.30 -25.20
C ASP A 170 -6.59 10.06 -26.50
N SER A 171 -5.72 9.52 -27.36
CA SER A 171 -5.32 10.17 -28.63
C SER A 171 -6.19 9.80 -29.83
N GLN A 172 -6.70 8.57 -29.92
CA GLN A 172 -7.32 8.00 -31.13
C GLN A 172 -8.70 7.37 -30.89
N GLY A 173 -9.17 7.32 -29.64
CA GLY A 173 -10.48 6.81 -29.29
C GLY A 173 -10.60 5.28 -29.25
N LEU A 174 -11.82 4.82 -28.97
CA LEU A 174 -12.12 3.43 -28.64
C LEU A 174 -11.83 2.44 -29.78
N ASP A 175 -12.14 2.79 -31.03
CA ASP A 175 -11.92 1.89 -32.17
C ASP A 175 -10.44 1.58 -32.40
N ALA A 176 -9.56 2.57 -32.19
CA ALA A 176 -8.12 2.40 -32.29
C ALA A 176 -7.57 1.56 -31.14
N PHE A 177 -8.10 1.79 -29.93
CA PHE A 177 -7.80 0.99 -28.75
C PHE A 177 -8.15 -0.50 -28.96
N ASP A 178 -9.38 -0.81 -29.39
CA ASP A 178 -9.82 -2.19 -29.59
C ASP A 178 -9.04 -2.90 -30.69
N LYS A 179 -8.71 -2.20 -31.79
CA LYS A 179 -7.83 -2.75 -32.84
C LYS A 179 -6.44 -3.05 -32.30
N ASN A 180 -5.87 -2.15 -31.50
CA ASN A 180 -4.56 -2.33 -30.89
C ASN A 180 -4.56 -3.54 -29.94
N GLU A 181 -5.54 -3.63 -29.04
CA GLU A 181 -5.66 -4.74 -28.09
C GLU A 181 -5.85 -6.08 -28.81
N LYS A 182 -6.63 -6.12 -29.90
CA LYS A 182 -6.82 -7.32 -30.72
C LYS A 182 -5.56 -7.71 -31.48
N ASN A 183 -4.86 -6.75 -32.11
CA ASN A 183 -3.64 -7.01 -32.86
C ASN A 183 -2.49 -7.47 -31.95
N LEU A 184 -2.44 -6.96 -30.72
CA LEU A 184 -1.44 -7.29 -29.73
C LEU A 184 -1.91 -8.33 -28.71
N ALA A 185 -3.01 -9.05 -28.97
CA ALA A 185 -3.56 -10.01 -28.02
C ALA A 185 -2.53 -11.04 -27.53
N ASN A 186 -1.61 -11.47 -28.40
CA ASN A 186 -0.53 -12.41 -28.08
C ASN A 186 0.72 -11.77 -27.45
N LYS A 187 0.77 -10.43 -27.32
CA LYS A 187 1.88 -9.70 -26.71
C LYS A 187 1.44 -9.20 -25.33
N PRO A 188 2.05 -9.69 -24.23
CA PRO A 188 1.73 -9.24 -22.88
C PRO A 188 1.83 -7.72 -22.74
N LEU A 189 1.01 -7.16 -21.86
CA LEU A 189 1.11 -5.76 -21.47
C LEU A 189 2.37 -5.54 -20.64
N SER A 190 2.95 -4.35 -20.75
CA SER A 190 3.98 -3.90 -19.82
C SER A 190 3.36 -3.66 -18.44
N GLY A 191 4.17 -3.81 -17.39
CA GLY A 191 3.72 -3.63 -16.01
C GLY A 191 3.78 -2.18 -15.56
N GLY A 192 2.71 -1.71 -14.93
CA GLY A 192 2.67 -0.44 -14.21
C GLY A 192 3.38 -0.50 -12.84
N PRO A 193 3.37 0.61 -12.09
CA PRO A 193 4.10 0.73 -10.83
C PRO A 193 3.66 -0.26 -9.74
N PHE A 194 2.43 -0.77 -9.81
CA PHE A 194 1.91 -1.74 -8.85
C PHE A 194 2.15 -3.20 -9.23
N LYS A 195 2.72 -3.51 -10.40
CA LYS A 195 3.08 -4.88 -10.78
C LYS A 195 3.94 -5.59 -9.71
N PRO A 196 5.00 -4.98 -9.14
CA PRO A 196 5.79 -5.62 -8.09
C PRO A 196 4.97 -5.96 -6.84
N PHE A 197 4.04 -5.09 -6.46
CA PHE A 197 3.14 -5.34 -5.33
C PHE A 197 2.18 -6.52 -5.62
N LEU A 198 1.57 -6.55 -6.80
CA LEU A 198 0.73 -7.66 -7.25
C LEU A 198 1.53 -8.99 -7.27
N SER A 199 2.76 -8.97 -7.76
CA SER A 199 3.63 -10.15 -7.77
C SER A 199 3.93 -10.68 -6.37
N GLU A 200 4.22 -9.81 -5.39
CA GLU A 200 4.43 -10.25 -4.00
C GLU A 200 3.14 -10.73 -3.33
N LEU A 201 2.00 -10.09 -3.57
CA LEU A 201 0.70 -10.60 -3.10
C LEU A 201 0.41 -11.99 -3.65
N HIS A 202 0.65 -12.20 -4.94
CA HIS A 202 0.48 -13.50 -5.56
C HIS A 202 1.46 -14.54 -5.01
N ARG A 203 2.73 -14.16 -4.78
CA ARG A 203 3.71 -15.03 -4.11
C ARG A 203 3.22 -15.47 -2.74
N LEU A 204 2.68 -14.55 -1.93
CA LEU A 204 2.06 -14.88 -0.64
C LEU A 204 0.87 -15.81 -0.81
N GLN A 205 0.01 -15.55 -1.80
CA GLN A 205 -1.16 -16.36 -2.10
C GLN A 205 -0.81 -17.84 -2.33
N ASN A 206 0.34 -18.11 -2.97
CA ASN A 206 0.84 -19.46 -3.23
C ASN A 206 1.44 -20.17 -2.01
N LEU A 207 1.69 -19.45 -0.91
CA LEU A 207 2.13 -20.06 0.36
C LEU A 207 0.97 -20.71 1.12
N PHE A 208 -0.27 -20.41 0.74
CA PHE A 208 -1.47 -20.95 1.38
C PHE A 208 -2.17 -21.98 0.47
N PRO A 209 -2.81 -23.00 1.06
CA PRO A 209 -3.76 -23.85 0.32
C PRO A 209 -4.87 -22.99 -0.30
N GLN A 210 -5.26 -23.29 -1.54
CA GLN A 210 -6.22 -22.46 -2.28
C GLN A 210 -7.59 -22.30 -1.57
N SER A 211 -8.07 -23.36 -0.91
CA SER A 211 -9.35 -23.36 -0.17
C SER A 211 -9.33 -22.47 1.08
N GLU A 212 -8.16 -22.24 1.66
CA GLU A 212 -7.99 -21.56 2.96
C GLU A 212 -7.20 -20.26 2.83
N CYS A 213 -6.86 -19.84 1.61
CA CYS A 213 -6.03 -18.66 1.40
C CYS A 213 -6.71 -17.40 2.00
N PRO A 214 -6.04 -16.65 2.88
CA PRO A 214 -6.60 -15.43 3.48
C PRO A 214 -6.53 -14.22 2.55
N ILE A 215 -5.94 -14.36 1.36
CA ILE A 215 -5.76 -13.28 0.38
C ILE A 215 -6.71 -13.50 -0.80
N ARG A 216 -7.49 -12.47 -1.14
CA ARG A 216 -8.32 -12.42 -2.34
C ARG A 216 -7.89 -11.24 -3.22
N ILE A 217 -7.63 -11.50 -4.49
CA ILE A 217 -7.17 -10.52 -5.47
C ILE A 217 -8.21 -10.45 -6.58
N ALA A 218 -8.82 -9.29 -6.78
CA ALA A 218 -9.72 -9.01 -7.89
C ALA A 218 -9.05 -8.06 -8.89
N LEU A 219 -9.40 -8.18 -10.17
CA LEU A 219 -9.02 -7.25 -11.23
C LEU A 219 -10.28 -6.59 -11.79
N VAL A 220 -10.31 -5.26 -11.77
CA VAL A 220 -11.36 -4.42 -12.37
C VAL A 220 -10.74 -3.74 -13.59
N THR A 221 -11.33 -3.92 -14.77
CA THR A 221 -10.80 -3.33 -16.02
C THR A 221 -11.95 -2.96 -16.95
N ALA A 222 -11.76 -1.89 -17.71
CA ALA A 222 -12.63 -1.46 -18.80
C ALA A 222 -12.50 -2.34 -20.05
N ARG A 223 -11.48 -3.21 -20.12
CA ARG A 223 -11.26 -4.13 -21.25
C ARG A 223 -12.28 -5.26 -21.24
N SER A 224 -13.44 -4.96 -21.80
CA SER A 224 -14.51 -5.93 -22.06
C SER A 224 -14.21 -6.77 -23.30
N ALA A 225 -15.02 -7.79 -23.57
CA ALA A 225 -14.92 -8.53 -24.82
C ALA A 225 -15.11 -7.56 -26.01
N PRO A 226 -14.24 -7.58 -27.04
CA PRO A 226 -13.23 -8.60 -27.36
C PRO A 226 -11.82 -8.38 -26.75
N SER A 227 -11.51 -7.19 -26.22
CA SER A 227 -10.17 -6.77 -25.80
C SER A 227 -9.62 -7.45 -24.52
N HIS A 228 -10.45 -8.22 -23.81
CA HIS A 228 -10.07 -8.99 -22.61
C HIS A 228 -8.98 -10.07 -22.81
N GLU A 229 -8.76 -10.57 -24.02
CA GLU A 229 -7.82 -11.69 -24.28
C GLU A 229 -6.38 -11.34 -23.86
N ARG A 230 -5.93 -10.11 -24.17
CA ARG A 230 -4.57 -9.64 -23.86
C ARG A 230 -4.32 -9.58 -22.36
N VAL A 231 -5.32 -9.16 -21.58
CA VAL A 231 -5.28 -9.12 -20.12
C VAL A 231 -5.08 -10.52 -19.54
N ILE A 232 -5.90 -11.48 -19.96
CA ILE A 232 -5.84 -12.86 -19.48
C ILE A 232 -4.48 -13.49 -19.80
N ARG A 233 -3.98 -13.28 -21.02
CA ARG A 233 -2.65 -13.77 -21.43
C ARG A 233 -1.53 -13.13 -20.62
N THR A 234 -1.61 -11.82 -20.37
CA THR A 234 -0.65 -11.09 -19.53
C THR A 234 -0.60 -11.66 -18.12
N LEU A 235 -1.76 -11.83 -17.46
CA LEU A 235 -1.84 -12.39 -16.12
C LEU A 235 -1.31 -13.83 -16.07
N ARG A 236 -1.62 -14.65 -17.08
CA ARG A 236 -1.10 -16.02 -17.21
C ARG A 236 0.42 -16.03 -17.33
N GLU A 237 0.98 -15.14 -18.14
CA GLU A 237 2.43 -15.05 -18.32
C GLU A 237 3.14 -14.56 -17.06
N TRP A 238 2.53 -13.61 -16.34
CA TRP A 238 3.00 -13.18 -15.03
C TRP A 238 2.72 -14.21 -13.93
N LYS A 239 2.04 -15.31 -14.27
CA LYS A 239 1.60 -16.39 -13.38
C LYS A 239 0.72 -15.89 -12.23
N VAL A 240 0.01 -14.76 -12.40
CA VAL A 240 -0.85 -14.19 -11.38
C VAL A 240 -2.21 -14.87 -11.39
N ARG A 241 -2.66 -15.30 -10.21
CA ARG A 241 -4.04 -15.77 -9.98
C ARG A 241 -4.90 -14.59 -9.49
N ILE A 242 -6.06 -14.43 -10.11
CA ILE A 242 -7.14 -13.53 -9.71
C ILE A 242 -8.32 -14.43 -9.26
N ASP A 243 -9.09 -13.97 -8.27
CA ASP A 243 -10.26 -14.67 -7.71
C ASP A 243 -11.59 -14.26 -8.38
#